data_AF-A0A6G0HHV5-F1
#
_entry.id   AF-A0A6G0HHV5-F1
#
_cell.length_a   1.000
_cell.length_b   1.000
_cell.length_c   1.000
_cell.angle_alpha   90.00
_cell.angle_beta   90.00
_cell.angle_gamma   90.00
#
_symmetry.space_group_name_H-M   'P 1'
#
loop_
_entity.id
_entity.type
_entity.pdbx_description
1 polymer ?
#
loop_
_entity_poly.entity_id
_entity_poly.type
_entity_poly.pdbx_seq_one_letter_code
_entity_poly.pdbx_strand_id
1 'polypeptide(L)'
;MDGTALYEAVAAIFIAQLNDYALDVGQIVTISITATVASIGAAGVPNAGLVTMVIVLTAVGLPASDVTLIVAVDWLLDRFRTMINVLGDAYGAGIVQKLSKRELERMDLTSDVDVANPFALEATLDDEECEKKSYVNGGFTVDKTDAISFTETSQF
;
A
#
# COMPACT_ATOMS: atom_id res chain seq x y z
N MET A 1 -1.85 7.02 5.90
CA MET A 1 -2.49 7.88 4.88
C MET A 1 -1.49 8.93 4.47
N ASP A 2 -0.79 8.71 3.36
CA ASP A 2 0.37 9.53 2.96
C ASP A 2 0.02 11.02 2.76
N GLY A 3 -1.09 11.30 2.08
CA GLY A 3 -1.58 12.66 1.86
C GLY A 3 -1.97 13.38 3.15
N THR A 4 -2.42 12.66 4.18
CA THR A 4 -2.76 13.24 5.49
C THR A 4 -1.51 13.65 6.25
N ALA A 5 -0.50 12.77 6.29
CA ALA A 5 0.78 13.08 6.92
C ALA A 5 1.47 14.28 6.24
N LEU A 6 1.45 14.33 4.91
CA LEU A 6 2.00 15.44 4.14
C LEU A 6 1.27 16.75 4.44
N TYR A 7 -0.07 16.73 4.43
CA TYR A 7 -0.89 17.89 4.75
C TYR A 7 -0.59 18.45 6.14
N GLU A 8 -0.54 17.59 7.16
CA GLU A 8 -0.27 17.99 8.54
C GLU A 8 1.14 18.58 8.73
N ALA A 9 2.15 17.98 8.10
CA ALA A 9 3.52 18.50 8.17
C ALA A 9 3.64 19.87 7.50
N VAL A 10 3.10 20.03 6.30
CA VAL A 10 3.16 21.30 5.55
C VAL A 10 2.36 22.40 6.26
N ALA A 11 1.18 22.07 6.76
CA ALA A 11 0.33 23.00 7.52
C ALA A 11 1.00 23.49 8.80
N ALA A 12 1.64 22.60 9.57
CA ALA A 12 2.36 22.98 10.79
C ALA A 12 3.53 23.93 10.49
N ILE A 13 4.31 23.63 9.44
CA ILE A 13 5.41 24.50 8.99
C ILE A 13 4.87 25.85 8.51
N PHE A 14 3.77 25.85 7.76
CA PHE A 14 3.13 27.07 7.29
C PHE A 14 2.66 27.97 8.45
N ILE A 15 2.02 27.40 9.48
CA ILE A 15 1.60 28.14 10.67
C ILE A 15 2.82 28.69 11.44
N ALA A 16 3.90 27.92 11.55
CA ALA A 16 5.13 28.41 12.17
C ALA A 16 5.69 29.63 11.41
N GLN A 17 5.71 29.57 10.07
CA GLN A 17 6.16 30.67 9.22
C GLN A 17 5.26 31.90 9.32
N LEU A 18 3.94 31.71 9.42
CA LEU A 18 2.98 32.83 9.60
C LEU A 18 3.17 33.58 10.93
N ASN A 19 3.66 32.91 11.97
CA ASN A 19 3.88 33.47 13.29
C ASN A 19 5.33 33.92 13.54
N ASP A 20 6.17 33.96 12.51
CA ASP A 20 7.62 34.19 12.64
C ASP A 20 8.29 33.26 13.66
N TYR A 21 7.75 32.05 13.83
CA TYR A 21 8.24 31.04 14.76
C TYR A 21 9.37 30.25 14.10
N ALA A 22 10.59 30.40 14.62
CA ALA A 22 11.75 29.65 14.14
C ALA A 22 11.67 28.19 14.61
N LEU A 23 11.46 27.27 13.67
CA LEU A 23 11.50 25.84 13.93
C LEU A 23 12.94 25.33 13.99
N ASP A 24 13.31 24.70 15.10
CA ASP A 24 14.56 23.92 15.18
C ASP A 24 14.41 22.56 14.47
N VAL A 25 15.54 21.94 14.11
CA VAL A 25 15.60 20.60 13.53
C VAL A 25 14.88 19.58 14.41
N GLY A 26 14.98 19.69 15.75
CA GLY A 26 14.25 18.82 16.67
C GLY A 26 12.73 18.95 16.53
N GLN A 27 12.22 20.15 16.29
CA GLN A 27 10.79 20.40 16.08
C GLN A 27 10.33 19.89 14.71
N ILE A 28 11.15 20.02 13.67
CA ILE A 28 10.83 19.45 12.34
C ILE A 28 10.71 17.92 12.41
N VAL A 29 11.63 17.26 13.11
CA VAL A 29 11.56 15.81 13.34
C VAL A 29 10.31 15.46 14.15
N THR A 30 10.00 16.25 15.19
CA THR A 30 8.79 16.05 16.00
C THR A 30 7.54 16.16 15.14
N ILE A 31 7.41 17.18 14.29
CA ILE A 31 6.28 17.35 13.34
C ILE A 31 6.16 16.13 12.43
N SER A 32 7.28 15.65 11.88
CA SER A 32 7.26 14.49 10.97
C SER A 32 6.74 13.23 11.66
N ILE A 33 7.21 12.95 12.88
CA ILE A 33 6.77 11.79 13.66
C ILE A 33 5.31 11.93 14.06
N THR A 34 4.91 13.08 14.61
CA THR A 34 3.54 13.30 15.09
C THR A 34 2.53 13.31 13.95
N ALA A 35 2.84 13.93 12.81
CA ALA A 35 2.01 13.88 11.61
C ALA A 35 1.86 12.46 11.06
N THR A 36 2.92 11.66 11.09
CA THR A 36 2.85 10.25 10.68
C THR A 36 1.91 9.46 11.59
N VAL A 37 2.07 9.58 12.91
CA VAL A 37 1.22 8.92 13.90
C VAL A 37 -0.24 9.39 13.80
N ALA A 38 -0.45 10.70 13.65
CA ALA A 38 -1.78 11.28 13.51
C ALA A 38 -2.48 10.84 12.22
N SER A 39 -1.73 10.69 11.11
CA SER A 39 -2.27 10.19 9.84
C SER A 39 -2.78 8.75 9.90
N ILE A 40 -2.28 7.93 10.84
CA ILE A 40 -2.79 6.57 11.10
C ILE A 40 -4.09 6.65 11.91
N GLY A 41 -4.14 7.56 12.90
CA GLY A 41 -5.33 7.77 13.74
C GLY A 41 -6.51 8.44 13.04
N ALA A 42 -6.28 9.17 11.94
CA ALA A 42 -7.30 9.93 11.22
C ALA A 42 -8.35 9.07 10.50
N ALA A 43 -8.05 7.79 10.21
CA ALA A 43 -8.89 6.95 9.35
C ALA A 43 -10.28 6.61 9.94
N GLY A 44 -10.47 6.75 11.26
CA GLY A 44 -11.68 6.29 11.96
C GLY A 44 -12.74 7.36 12.24
N VAL A 45 -12.47 8.66 12.01
CA VAL A 45 -13.34 9.75 12.47
C VAL A 45 -13.71 10.71 11.32
N PRO A 46 -14.99 10.96 11.04
CA PRO A 46 -15.40 11.97 10.06
C PRO A 46 -14.95 13.37 10.52
N ASN A 47 -14.38 14.17 9.60
CA ASN A 47 -13.73 15.47 9.89
C ASN A 47 -12.49 15.40 10.80
N ALA A 48 -11.79 14.25 10.87
CA ALA A 48 -10.59 14.08 11.69
C ALA A 48 -9.47 15.11 11.44
N GLY A 49 -9.38 15.67 10.22
CA GLY A 49 -8.26 16.52 9.80
C GLY A 49 -8.04 17.75 10.68
N LEU A 50 -9.10 18.31 11.28
CA LEU A 50 -8.98 19.43 12.21
C LEU A 50 -8.41 18.99 13.56
N VAL A 51 -8.86 17.86 14.09
CA VAL A 51 -8.42 17.34 15.39
C VAL A 51 -6.97 16.92 15.34
N THR A 52 -6.58 16.23 14.26
CA THR A 52 -5.19 15.80 14.08
C THR A 52 -4.25 16.97 13.87
N MET A 53 -4.68 18.03 13.17
CA MET A 53 -3.91 19.26 13.06
C MET A 53 -3.60 19.90 14.42
N VAL A 54 -4.60 19.98 15.31
CA VAL A 54 -4.39 20.52 16.66
C VAL A 54 -3.38 19.68 17.44
N ILE A 55 -3.39 18.35 17.30
CA ILE A 55 -2.42 17.46 17.93
C ILE A 55 -1.00 17.76 17.45
N VAL A 56 -0.80 17.91 16.13
CA VAL A 56 0.53 18.18 15.56
C VAL A 56 1.05 19.55 16.01
N LEU A 57 0.21 20.59 16.01
CA LEU A 57 0.60 21.93 16.44
C LEU A 57 0.93 21.98 17.94
N THR A 58 0.10 21.35 18.78
CA THR A 58 0.33 21.31 20.23
C THR A 58 1.60 20.55 20.59
N ALA A 59 1.98 19.53 19.82
CA ALA A 59 3.22 18.79 20.03
C ALA A 59 4.50 19.64 19.86
N VAL A 60 4.44 20.70 19.05
CA VAL A 60 5.55 21.65 18.87
C VAL A 60 5.34 23.01 19.55
N GLY A 61 4.24 23.18 20.28
CA GLY A 61 3.94 24.40 21.04
C GLY A 61 3.41 25.56 20.18
N LEU A 62 2.88 25.28 18.99
CA LEU A 62 2.29 26.30 18.12
C LEU A 62 0.83 26.60 18.51
N PRO A 63 0.37 27.85 18.34
CA PRO A 63 -1.01 28.24 18.65
C PRO A 63 -2.01 27.58 17.68
N ALA A 64 -2.97 26.84 18.25
CA ALA A 64 -4.00 26.15 17.48
C ALA A 64 -5.08 27.09 16.88
N SER A 65 -5.09 28.38 17.26
CA SER A 65 -6.03 29.38 16.72
C SER A 65 -5.91 29.55 15.21
N ASP A 66 -4.70 29.34 14.68
CA ASP A 66 -4.36 29.68 13.29
C ASP A 66 -4.76 28.59 12.30
N VAL A 67 -5.21 27.44 12.81
CA VAL A 67 -5.82 26.36 12.01
C VAL A 67 -7.04 26.86 11.23
N THR A 68 -7.74 27.87 11.73
CA THR A 68 -8.89 28.48 11.06
C THR A 68 -8.57 29.00 9.65
N LEU A 69 -7.33 29.45 9.42
CA LEU A 69 -6.88 29.89 8.09
C LEU A 69 -6.82 28.72 7.10
N ILE A 70 -6.43 27.54 7.58
CA ILE A 70 -6.30 26.32 6.78
C ILE A 70 -7.68 25.73 6.47
N VAL A 71 -8.62 25.79 7.42
CA VAL A 71 -10.01 25.33 7.22
C VAL A 71 -10.67 25.98 6.00
N ALA A 72 -10.36 27.26 5.73
CA ALA A 72 -10.91 27.97 4.58
C ALA A 72 -10.57 27.33 3.23
N VAL A 73 -9.41 26.67 3.12
CA VAL A 73 -8.93 25.99 1.91
C VAL A 73 -9.03 24.46 1.99
N ASP A 74 -9.35 23.93 3.17
CA ASP A 74 -9.36 22.48 3.45
C ASP A 74 -10.32 21.71 2.56
N TRP A 75 -11.46 22.30 2.19
CA TRP A 75 -12.44 21.67 1.30
C TRP A 75 -11.85 21.27 -0.07
N LEU A 76 -10.85 22.02 -0.54
CA LEU A 76 -10.15 21.76 -1.80
C LEU A 76 -8.99 20.78 -1.57
N LEU A 77 -8.19 21.02 -0.52
CA LEU A 77 -7.02 20.19 -0.20
C LEU A 77 -7.42 18.75 0.18
N ASP A 78 -8.56 18.58 0.85
CA ASP A 78 -9.09 17.26 1.24
C ASP A 78 -9.33 16.34 0.03
N ARG A 79 -9.74 16.90 -1.11
CA ARG A 79 -9.96 16.13 -2.34
C ARG A 79 -8.66 15.60 -2.92
N PHE A 80 -7.62 16.42 -2.95
CA PHE A 80 -6.29 15.98 -3.39
C PHE A 80 -5.66 15.00 -2.39
N ARG A 81 -5.83 15.24 -1.09
CA ARG A 81 -5.39 14.33 -0.03
C ARG A 81 -5.99 12.94 -0.21
N THR A 82 -7.29 12.86 -0.42
CA THR A 82 -7.99 11.59 -0.65
C THR A 82 -7.48 10.90 -1.92
N MET A 83 -7.28 11.66 -3.00
CA MET A 83 -6.73 11.13 -4.26
C MET A 83 -5.34 10.51 -4.07
N ILE A 84 -4.43 11.20 -3.37
CA ILE A 84 -3.07 10.71 -3.13
C ILE A 84 -3.07 9.47 -2.24
N ASN A 85 -3.92 9.42 -1.22
CA ASN A 85 -4.04 8.24 -0.36
C ASN A 85 -4.46 7.01 -1.16
N VAL A 86 -5.51 7.14 -1.98
CA VAL A 86 -6.00 6.04 -2.83
C VAL A 86 -4.93 5.63 -3.86
N LEU A 87 -4.21 6.61 -4.42
CA LEU A 87 -3.13 6.34 -5.37
C LEU A 87 -1.97 5.57 -4.72
N GLY A 88 -1.59 5.95 -3.50
CA GLY A 88 -0.58 5.25 -2.71
C GLY A 88 -0.95 3.79 -2.46
N ASP A 89 -2.18 3.53 -2.04
CA ASP A 89 -2.68 2.18 -1.82
C ASP A 89 -2.71 1.35 -3.13
N ALA A 90 -3.09 1.96 -4.26
CA ALA A 90 -3.10 1.30 -5.56
C ALA A 90 -1.69 0.89 -6.02
N TYR A 91 -0.68 1.77 -5.86
CA TYR A 91 0.71 1.42 -6.11
C TYR A 91 1.23 0.38 -5.13
N GLY A 92 0.87 0.51 -3.85
CA GLY A 92 1.22 -0.43 -2.79
C GLY A 92 0.78 -1.85 -3.13
N ALA A 93 -0.46 -2.02 -3.60
CA ALA A 93 -0.98 -3.32 -4.04
C ALA A 93 -0.13 -3.93 -5.19
N GLY A 94 0.23 -3.14 -6.20
CA GLY A 94 1.06 -3.60 -7.31
C GLY A 94 2.49 -3.98 -6.88
N ILE A 95 3.08 -3.22 -5.96
CA ILE A 95 4.40 -3.50 -5.40
C ILE A 95 4.35 -4.81 -4.58
N VAL A 96 3.37 -4.95 -3.70
CA VAL A 96 3.18 -6.16 -2.88
C VAL A 96 2.96 -7.38 -3.76
N GLN A 97 2.13 -7.29 -4.80
CA GLN A 97 1.94 -8.38 -5.76
C GLN A 97 3.26 -8.82 -6.41
N LYS A 98 4.12 -7.87 -6.78
CA LYS A 98 5.41 -8.18 -7.39
C LYS A 98 6.38 -8.84 -6.39
N LEU A 99 6.40 -8.38 -5.15
CA LEU A 99 7.29 -8.88 -4.10
C LEU A 99 6.84 -10.24 -3.55
N SER A 100 5.53 -10.46 -3.40
CA SER A 100 4.94 -11.69 -2.86
C SER A 100 4.59 -12.74 -3.92
N LYS A 101 5.11 -12.63 -5.15
CA LYS A 101 4.79 -13.54 -6.27
C LYS A 101 4.86 -15.03 -5.91
N ARG A 102 5.92 -15.45 -5.23
CA ARG A 102 6.12 -16.86 -4.81
C ARG A 102 5.11 -17.32 -3.76
N GLU A 103 4.74 -16.42 -2.84
CA GLU A 103 3.76 -16.72 -1.79
C GLU A 103 2.36 -16.86 -2.39
N LEU A 104 2.01 -15.98 -3.32
CA LEU A 104 0.76 -16.05 -4.07
C LEU A 104 0.66 -17.33 -4.91
N GLU A 105 1.73 -17.69 -5.65
CA GLU A 105 1.79 -18.95 -6.41
C GLU A 105 1.63 -20.18 -5.49
N ARG A 106 2.22 -20.17 -4.30
CA ARG A 106 2.05 -21.25 -3.32
C ARG A 106 0.60 -21.33 -2.83
N MET A 107 -0.05 -20.20 -2.55
CA MET A 107 -1.45 -20.17 -2.10
C MET A 107 -2.40 -20.72 -3.17
N ASP A 108 -2.19 -20.38 -4.44
CA ASP A 108 -2.98 -20.92 -5.56
C ASP A 108 -2.87 -22.45 -5.64
N LEU A 109 -1.65 -22.99 -5.55
CA LEU A 109 -1.42 -24.44 -5.55
C LEU A 109 -2.07 -25.14 -4.35
N THR A 110 -2.03 -24.53 -3.17
CA THR A 110 -2.63 -25.10 -1.96
C THR A 110 -4.15 -25.12 -2.08
N SER A 111 -4.75 -24.08 -2.69
CA SER A 111 -6.18 -24.00 -2.93
C SER A 111 -6.70 -25.04 -3.93
N ASP A 112 -5.95 -25.32 -5.00
CA ASP A 112 -6.30 -26.37 -5.96
C ASP A 112 -6.22 -27.77 -5.34
N VAL A 113 -5.23 -28.01 -4.46
CA VAL A 113 -5.08 -29.28 -3.74
C VAL A 113 -6.22 -29.51 -2.74
N ASP A 114 -6.66 -28.46 -2.02
CA ASP A 114 -7.78 -28.56 -1.07
C ASP A 114 -9.12 -28.89 -1.77
N VAL A 115 -9.31 -28.37 -3.00
CA VAL A 115 -10.49 -28.68 -3.83
C VAL A 115 -10.41 -30.09 -4.42
N ALA A 116 -9.22 -30.54 -4.82
CA ALA A 116 -9.03 -31.85 -5.46
C ALA A 116 -8.96 -33.01 -4.46
N ASN A 117 -8.43 -32.80 -3.25
CA ASN A 117 -8.33 -33.82 -2.21
C ASN A 117 -8.23 -33.21 -0.79
N PRO A 118 -9.34 -33.15 -0.03
CA PRO A 118 -9.40 -32.53 1.31
C PRO A 118 -8.51 -33.18 2.39
N PHE A 119 -7.77 -34.25 2.07
CA PHE A 119 -6.98 -35.04 3.02
C PHE A 119 -5.46 -35.00 2.76
N ALA A 120 -4.98 -34.19 1.81
CA ALA A 120 -3.58 -34.20 1.37
C ALA A 120 -2.59 -33.36 2.23
N LEU A 121 -3.05 -32.77 3.34
CA LEU A 121 -2.31 -31.73 4.08
C LEU A 121 -1.05 -32.22 4.84
N GLU A 122 -0.78 -33.54 4.92
CA GLU A 122 0.31 -34.05 5.78
C GLU A 122 1.70 -34.13 5.13
N ALA A 123 1.86 -33.89 3.83
CA ALA A 123 3.10 -34.31 3.13
C ALA A 123 4.12 -33.21 2.78
N THR A 124 3.91 -31.92 3.12
CA THR A 124 4.84 -30.86 2.69
C THR A 124 5.23 -29.88 3.80
N LEU A 125 5.53 -30.40 4.97
CA LEU A 125 6.47 -29.75 5.87
C LEU A 125 7.83 -30.40 5.58
N ASP A 126 8.83 -29.56 5.36
CA ASP A 126 10.21 -29.92 5.00
C ASP A 126 10.42 -30.21 3.51
N ASP A 127 10.77 -29.17 2.74
CA ASP A 127 12.08 -29.18 2.09
C ASP A 127 12.37 -27.84 1.41
N GLU A 128 13.58 -27.35 1.71
CA GLU A 128 14.30 -26.37 0.90
C GLU A 128 14.53 -26.94 -0.52
N GLU A 129 14.75 -26.05 -1.49
CA GLU A 129 14.96 -26.35 -2.92
C GLU A 129 13.70 -26.76 -3.71
N CYS A 130 13.00 -25.75 -4.21
CA CYS A 130 12.06 -25.92 -5.33
C CYS A 130 12.86 -26.15 -6.62
N GLU A 131 13.43 -27.35 -6.79
CA GLU A 131 13.83 -27.84 -8.09
C GLU A 131 12.58 -28.15 -8.91
N LYS A 132 12.59 -27.70 -10.17
CA LYS A 132 11.56 -27.95 -11.18
C LYS A 132 11.16 -29.42 -11.23
N LYS A 133 10.06 -29.78 -10.58
CA LYS A 133 9.31 -30.99 -10.92
C LYS A 133 7.96 -30.58 -11.48
N SER A 134 7.96 -30.45 -12.81
CA SER A 134 6.77 -30.49 -13.63
C SER A 134 6.05 -31.81 -13.34
N TYR A 135 4.97 -31.74 -12.57
CA TYR A 135 4.03 -32.84 -12.45
C TYR A 135 3.25 -32.90 -13.76
N VAL A 136 3.73 -33.76 -14.66
CA VAL A 136 2.99 -34.21 -15.83
C VAL A 136 1.79 -35.02 -15.31
N ASN A 137 0.59 -34.45 -15.39
CA ASN A 137 -0.63 -35.23 -15.31
C ASN A 137 -1.57 -34.81 -16.45
N GLY A 138 -2.07 -35.81 -17.17
CA GLY A 138 -2.60 -35.69 -18.52
C GLY A 138 -3.69 -34.63 -18.67
N GLY A 139 -3.40 -33.62 -19.47
CA GLY A 139 -4.35 -32.60 -19.88
C GLY A 139 -3.72 -31.71 -20.94
N PHE A 140 -4.31 -31.71 -22.13
CA PHE A 140 -3.89 -31.00 -23.34
C PHE A 140 -3.43 -29.56 -23.10
N THR A 141 -2.13 -29.32 -23.19
CA THR A 141 -1.56 -27.96 -23.23
C THR A 141 -1.43 -27.51 -24.69
N VAL A 142 -2.23 -26.52 -25.09
CA VAL A 142 -1.96 -25.78 -26.33
C VAL A 142 -0.76 -24.89 -26.08
N ASP A 143 0.41 -25.39 -26.43
CA ASP A 143 1.62 -24.58 -26.55
C ASP A 143 1.42 -23.59 -27.71
N LYS A 144 1.46 -22.29 -27.42
CA LYS A 144 1.27 -21.21 -28.41
C LYS A 144 2.59 -20.71 -28.98
N THR A 145 3.65 -21.47 -28.76
CA THR A 145 5.02 -21.14 -29.15
C THR A 145 5.68 -22.40 -29.64
N ASP A 146 5.37 -22.84 -30.87
CA ASP A 146 6.41 -23.28 -31.81
C ASP A 146 5.83 -23.64 -33.18
N ALA A 147 6.74 -23.56 -34.14
CA ALA A 147 6.53 -23.39 -35.55
C ALA A 147 5.62 -24.40 -36.25
N ILE A 148 4.94 -23.87 -37.27
CA ILE A 148 4.42 -24.56 -38.45
C ILE A 148 5.39 -25.66 -38.89
N SER A 149 5.04 -26.92 -38.69
CA SER A 149 5.63 -28.04 -39.42
C SER A 149 4.50 -28.80 -40.12
N PHE A 150 4.51 -28.70 -41.45
CA PHE A 150 3.68 -29.49 -42.34
C PHE A 150 3.99 -30.97 -42.09
N THR A 151 3.00 -31.74 -41.64
CA THR A 151 3.02 -33.20 -41.77
C THR A 151 2.03 -33.58 -42.86
N GLU A 152 2.61 -33.93 -44.01
CA GLU A 152 1.96 -34.47 -45.19
C GLU A 152 1.27 -35.79 -44.81
N THR A 153 -0.03 -35.86 -45.03
CA THR A 153 -0.86 -37.05 -44.85
C THR A 153 -0.46 -38.12 -45.86
N SER A 154 0.16 -39.21 -45.40
CA SER A 154 0.24 -40.45 -46.17
C SER A 154 -1.14 -41.14 -46.13
N GLN A 155 -1.91 -40.95 -47.19
CA GLN A 155 -2.96 -41.87 -47.62
C GLN A 155 -2.43 -42.68 -48.80
N PHE A 156 -2.48 -44.01 -48.64
CA PHE A 156 -2.19 -45.09 -49.59
C PHE A 156 -0.72 -45.43 -49.87
#